data_AF-A0A0T1WQZ6-F1
#
_entry.id   AF-A0A0T1WQZ6-F1
#
_cell.length_a   1.000
_cell.length_b   1.000
_cell.length_c   1.000
_cell.angle_alpha   90.00
_cell.angle_beta   90.00
_cell.angle_gamma   90.00
#
_symmetry.space_group_name_H-M   'P 1'
#
loop_
_entity.id
_entity.type
_entity.pdbx_description
1 polymer ?
#
loop_
_entity_poly.entity_id
_entity_poly.type
_entity_poly.pdbx_seq_one_letter_code
_entity_poly.pdbx_strand_id
1 'polypeptide(L)'
;MLSLGLALSPGFQPSSWFADTALAAPDVSDGIAKPPAFIADFRRGRHALTSVPPANIPSAPVEALVAPQPADFAALFSFTRASPAEYVDASGAAFQAPVDTPRFDHRNGYPQLLLEGPATNLFLNSHAPATQIIAVVSGMQYTVSCRGAGSLTLSGAASGSVTQASPQTFTAATASLSVTVSISLSRAQVEAGASASSFVQTGASPATRAADSCRFSPAAEALAQKTAATVLVRGEGITGSLGRLVGASASDEIIRLNTPQTAVLSGTTLALAAVTTPLPAFGLSLSWNGSGRSGSYNGSAAVSEATVPAASGQIFLGRSQAGLFASGRYDSLTIWPFRATNAALQAKSTAYI
;
A
#
# COMPACT_ATOMS: atom_id res chain seq x y z
N MET A 1 -56.62 -10.53 23.44
CA MET A 1 -55.17 -10.78 23.24
C MET A 1 -54.93 -10.82 21.74
N LEU A 2 -54.48 -9.72 21.15
CA LEU A 2 -54.13 -9.64 19.72
C LEU A 2 -52.70 -10.14 19.54
N SER A 3 -52.53 -11.23 18.79
CA SER A 3 -51.24 -11.72 18.31
C SER A 3 -50.88 -10.97 17.03
N LEU A 4 -49.91 -10.05 17.10
CA LEU A 4 -49.27 -9.45 15.93
C LEU A 4 -48.16 -10.40 15.46
N GLY A 5 -48.42 -11.12 14.37
CA GLY A 5 -47.39 -11.85 13.64
C GLY A 5 -46.45 -10.86 12.94
N LEU A 6 -45.21 -10.77 13.41
CA LEU A 6 -44.12 -10.15 12.66
C LEU A 6 -43.87 -11.02 11.41
N ALA A 7 -44.23 -10.50 10.23
CA ALA A 7 -43.77 -11.06 8.98
C ALA A 7 -42.27 -10.78 8.84
N LEU A 8 -41.46 -11.84 8.95
CA LEU A 8 -40.05 -11.81 8.55
C LEU A 8 -39.99 -11.47 7.07
N SER A 9 -39.49 -10.28 6.75
CA SER A 9 -39.03 -9.92 5.40
C SER A 9 -38.05 -10.99 4.90
N PRO A 10 -38.11 -11.41 3.63
CA PRO A 10 -37.22 -12.43 3.09
C PRO A 10 -35.77 -11.97 3.26
N GLY A 11 -34.97 -12.82 3.89
CA GLY A 11 -33.62 -12.51 4.32
C GLY A 11 -32.74 -12.00 3.19
N PHE A 12 -31.95 -10.96 3.50
CA PHE A 12 -30.66 -10.77 2.84
C PHE A 12 -29.88 -12.07 3.02
N GLN A 13 -29.82 -12.91 2.00
CA GLN A 13 -28.74 -13.88 1.88
C GLN A 13 -27.51 -13.03 1.53
N PRO A 14 -26.51 -12.87 2.43
CA PRO A 14 -25.29 -12.19 2.04
C PRO A 14 -24.72 -12.98 0.86
N SER A 15 -24.70 -12.36 -0.32
CA SER A 15 -24.04 -12.94 -1.48
C SER A 15 -22.63 -13.30 -1.04
N SER A 16 -22.22 -14.56 -1.19
CA SER A 16 -20.84 -15.00 -0.96
C SER A 16 -19.96 -14.46 -2.08
N TRP A 17 -19.80 -13.13 -2.15
CA TRP A 17 -19.06 -12.42 -3.20
C TRP A 17 -17.62 -12.91 -3.29
N PHE A 18 -17.08 -13.45 -2.19
CA PHE A 18 -15.77 -14.09 -2.09
C PHE A 18 -15.70 -15.47 -2.77
N ALA A 19 -16.83 -16.05 -3.16
CA ALA A 19 -16.93 -17.28 -3.96
C ALA A 19 -17.04 -17.00 -5.47
N ASP A 20 -16.91 -15.74 -5.89
CA ASP A 20 -16.89 -15.39 -7.31
C ASP A 20 -15.74 -16.12 -8.03
N THR A 21 -16.08 -16.81 -9.12
CA THR A 21 -15.11 -17.49 -9.99
C THR A 21 -14.00 -16.57 -10.51
N ALA A 22 -14.27 -15.26 -10.63
CA ALA A 22 -13.28 -14.26 -10.99
C ALA A 22 -12.15 -14.11 -9.95
N LEU A 23 -12.37 -14.55 -8.71
CA LEU A 23 -11.35 -14.59 -7.65
C LEU A 23 -10.61 -15.94 -7.60
N ALA A 24 -11.12 -17.00 -8.22
CA ALA A 24 -10.47 -18.30 -8.21
C ALA A 24 -9.20 -18.31 -9.07
N ALA A 25 -8.20 -19.10 -8.67
CA ALA A 25 -6.96 -19.31 -9.41
C ALA A 25 -6.67 -20.82 -9.54
N PRO A 26 -6.28 -21.32 -10.73
CA PRO A 26 -5.79 -22.68 -10.91
C PRO A 26 -4.56 -22.98 -10.06
N ASP A 27 -4.64 -23.98 -9.20
CA ASP A 27 -3.51 -24.53 -8.44
C ASP A 27 -2.57 -25.32 -9.37
N VAL A 28 -1.26 -25.16 -9.21
CA VAL A 28 -0.28 -25.85 -10.06
C VAL A 28 -0.25 -27.36 -9.82
N SER A 29 -0.70 -27.82 -8.67
CA SER A 29 -0.66 -29.24 -8.30
C SER A 29 -1.69 -30.10 -9.05
N ASP A 30 -2.88 -29.56 -9.30
CA ASP A 30 -4.01 -30.28 -9.90
C ASP A 30 -4.69 -29.54 -11.07
N GLY A 31 -4.34 -28.28 -11.32
CA GLY A 31 -4.94 -27.43 -12.34
C GLY A 31 -6.35 -26.91 -11.99
N ILE A 32 -6.87 -27.22 -10.81
CA ILE A 32 -8.24 -26.88 -10.40
C ILE A 32 -8.27 -25.44 -9.90
N ALA A 33 -9.24 -24.66 -10.38
CA ALA A 33 -9.47 -23.30 -9.91
C ALA A 33 -10.09 -23.30 -8.50
N LYS A 34 -9.36 -22.75 -7.53
CA LYS A 34 -9.79 -22.67 -6.12
C LYS A 34 -9.88 -21.20 -5.68
N PRO A 35 -10.84 -20.82 -4.82
CA PRO A 35 -10.96 -19.44 -4.33
C PRO A 35 -9.80 -19.09 -3.37
N PRO A 36 -9.57 -17.81 -3.06
CA PRO A 36 -8.55 -17.38 -2.11
C PRO A 36 -8.94 -17.67 -0.66
N ALA A 37 -7.96 -17.68 0.24
CA ALA A 37 -8.18 -17.79 1.69
C ALA A 37 -8.17 -16.42 2.39
N PHE A 38 -7.74 -15.36 1.70
CA PHE A 38 -7.68 -13.99 2.19
C PHE A 38 -8.01 -13.04 1.04
N ILE A 39 -8.92 -12.10 1.28
CA ILE A 39 -9.25 -11.03 0.35
C ILE A 39 -9.38 -9.72 1.14
N ALA A 40 -8.56 -8.73 0.80
CA ALA A 40 -8.78 -7.34 1.16
C ALA A 40 -9.09 -6.55 -0.12
N ASP A 41 -10.35 -6.12 -0.30
CA ASP A 41 -10.80 -5.32 -1.44
C ASP A 41 -11.16 -3.91 -0.96
N PHE A 42 -10.16 -3.03 -0.91
CA PHE A 42 -10.29 -1.69 -0.34
C PHE A 42 -11.19 -0.79 -1.18
N ARG A 43 -11.13 -0.95 -2.51
CA ARG A 43 -11.98 -0.27 -3.49
C ARG A 43 -13.48 -0.45 -3.25
N ARG A 44 -13.87 -1.61 -2.72
CA ARG A 44 -15.26 -1.97 -2.43
C ARG A 44 -15.55 -2.06 -0.93
N GLY A 45 -14.59 -1.73 -0.07
CA GLY A 45 -14.74 -1.73 1.39
C GLY A 45 -15.14 -3.09 1.96
N ARG A 46 -14.70 -4.19 1.34
CA ARG A 46 -15.11 -5.56 1.71
C ARG A 46 -13.92 -6.47 1.88
N HIS A 47 -13.98 -7.33 2.88
CA HIS A 47 -12.89 -8.26 3.18
C HIS A 47 -13.42 -9.65 3.54
N ALA A 48 -12.59 -10.66 3.30
CA ALA A 48 -12.87 -12.03 3.68
C ALA A 48 -11.61 -12.77 4.10
N LEU A 49 -11.73 -13.70 5.04
CA LEU A 49 -10.62 -14.45 5.61
C LEU A 49 -11.07 -15.88 5.94
N THR A 50 -10.17 -16.85 5.79
CA THR A 50 -10.40 -18.23 6.24
C THR A 50 -10.80 -18.26 7.73
N SER A 51 -11.76 -19.12 8.07
CA SER A 51 -12.15 -19.35 9.46
C SER A 51 -11.20 -20.31 10.20
N VAL A 52 -10.21 -20.88 9.50
CA VAL A 52 -9.21 -21.77 10.11
C VAL A 52 -8.37 -20.97 11.11
N PRO A 53 -8.26 -21.42 12.38
CA PRO A 53 -7.45 -20.73 13.37
C PRO A 53 -5.98 -20.60 12.94
N PRO A 54 -5.29 -19.48 13.23
CA PRO A 54 -3.92 -19.23 12.79
C PRO A 54 -2.94 -20.37 13.06
N ALA A 55 -3.03 -20.99 14.24
CA ALA A 55 -2.16 -22.11 14.64
C ALA A 55 -2.33 -23.37 13.78
N ASN A 56 -3.51 -23.53 13.14
CA ASN A 56 -3.84 -24.70 12.33
C ASN A 56 -3.62 -24.45 10.84
N ILE A 57 -3.49 -23.20 10.41
CA ILE A 57 -3.26 -22.84 9.00
C ILE A 57 -2.03 -23.52 8.39
N PRO A 58 -0.88 -23.66 9.09
CA PRO A 58 0.30 -24.31 8.51
C PRO A 58 0.03 -25.73 8.02
N SER A 59 -0.68 -26.54 8.81
CA SER A 59 -0.97 -27.95 8.53
C SER A 59 -2.32 -28.20 7.84
N ALA A 60 -3.21 -27.21 7.80
CA ALA A 60 -4.52 -27.37 7.17
C ALA A 60 -4.40 -27.66 5.66
N PRO A 61 -5.24 -28.58 5.13
CA PRO A 61 -5.36 -28.81 3.69
C PRO A 61 -5.93 -27.57 3.00
N VAL A 62 -5.63 -27.42 1.71
CA VAL A 62 -6.06 -26.25 0.92
C VAL A 62 -7.58 -26.10 0.95
N GLU A 63 -8.31 -27.20 0.86
CA GLU A 63 -9.77 -27.30 0.80
C GLU A 63 -10.43 -26.71 2.06
N ALA A 64 -9.78 -26.82 3.22
CA ALA A 64 -10.27 -26.22 4.47
C ALA A 64 -10.00 -24.70 4.52
N LEU A 65 -8.97 -24.22 3.82
CA LEU A 65 -8.55 -22.82 3.84
C LEU A 65 -9.35 -21.96 2.85
N VAL A 66 -9.74 -22.53 1.71
CA VAL A 66 -10.42 -21.83 0.60
C VAL A 66 -11.95 -21.70 0.82
N ALA A 67 -12.38 -21.58 2.07
CA ALA A 67 -13.75 -21.28 2.47
C ALA A 67 -13.80 -19.98 3.32
N PRO A 68 -13.34 -18.84 2.78
CA PRO A 68 -13.27 -17.61 3.55
C PRO A 68 -14.67 -17.11 3.94
N GLN A 69 -14.74 -16.39 5.06
CA GLN A 69 -15.95 -15.74 5.56
C GLN A 69 -15.76 -14.22 5.55
N PRO A 70 -16.84 -13.42 5.51
CA PRO A 70 -16.75 -11.97 5.68
C PRO A 70 -15.94 -11.60 6.93
N ALA A 71 -15.11 -10.57 6.81
CA ALA A 71 -14.24 -10.14 7.88
C ALA A 71 -14.06 -8.62 7.88
N ASP A 72 -13.83 -8.05 9.06
CA ASP A 72 -13.47 -6.64 9.20
C ASP A 72 -11.99 -6.42 8.93
N PHE A 73 -11.60 -5.18 8.64
CA PHE A 73 -10.20 -4.81 8.39
C PHE A 73 -9.26 -5.27 9.52
N ALA A 74 -9.70 -5.16 10.78
CA ALA A 74 -8.93 -5.55 11.95
C ALA A 74 -8.69 -7.07 12.07
N ALA A 75 -9.50 -7.90 11.41
CA ALA A 75 -9.27 -9.34 11.33
C ALA A 75 -8.15 -9.69 10.33
N LEU A 76 -7.93 -8.82 9.33
CA LEU A 76 -6.91 -8.99 8.29
C LEU A 76 -5.59 -8.33 8.67
N PHE A 77 -5.65 -7.20 9.38
CA PHE A 77 -4.48 -6.36 9.67
C PHE A 77 -4.48 -5.82 11.10
N SER A 78 -3.29 -5.74 11.69
CA SER A 78 -3.01 -4.90 12.85
C SER A 78 -2.38 -3.60 12.35
N PHE A 79 -3.18 -2.53 12.36
CA PHE A 79 -2.75 -1.22 11.89
C PHE A 79 -2.33 -0.32 13.04
N THR A 80 -1.18 0.34 12.91
CA THR A 80 -0.74 1.38 13.86
C THR A 80 -0.18 2.60 13.13
N ARG A 81 -0.36 3.77 13.73
CA ARG A 81 0.29 5.04 13.37
C ARG A 81 0.22 5.99 14.57
N ALA A 82 1.38 6.33 15.13
CA ALA A 82 1.52 7.17 16.33
C ALA A 82 1.33 8.68 16.08
N SER A 83 0.47 9.06 15.12
CA SER A 83 0.08 10.45 14.88
C SER A 83 -1.24 10.50 14.11
N PRO A 84 -1.99 11.61 14.17
CA PRO A 84 -2.98 11.92 13.15
C PRO A 84 -2.33 12.02 11.76
N ALA A 85 -3.12 11.80 10.71
CA ALA A 85 -2.64 11.96 9.34
C ALA A 85 -3.78 12.31 8.38
N GLU A 86 -3.44 13.10 7.36
CA GLU A 86 -4.42 13.52 6.37
C GLU A 86 -4.78 12.43 5.37
N TYR A 87 -6.05 12.39 4.96
CA TYR A 87 -6.54 11.73 3.76
C TYR A 87 -7.60 12.59 3.07
N VAL A 88 -7.90 12.27 1.82
CA VAL A 88 -9.03 12.86 1.08
C VAL A 88 -10.21 11.91 1.11
N ASP A 89 -11.38 12.41 1.48
CA ASP A 89 -12.62 11.63 1.54
C ASP A 89 -13.34 11.58 0.18
N ALA A 90 -14.46 10.87 0.12
CA ALA A 90 -15.26 10.71 -1.11
C ALA A 90 -15.80 12.03 -1.69
N SER A 91 -15.86 13.11 -0.90
CA SER A 91 -16.26 14.44 -1.37
C SER A 91 -15.11 15.25 -1.98
N GLY A 92 -13.87 14.75 -1.91
CA GLY A 92 -12.68 15.47 -2.30
C GLY A 92 -12.13 16.40 -1.21
N ALA A 93 -12.71 16.39 -0.01
CA ALA A 93 -12.28 17.20 1.12
C ALA A 93 -11.17 16.50 1.93
N ALA A 94 -10.29 17.30 2.52
CA ALA A 94 -9.18 16.80 3.32
C ALA A 94 -9.59 16.66 4.79
N PHE A 95 -9.38 15.47 5.37
CA PHE A 95 -9.69 15.12 6.75
C PHE A 95 -8.48 14.55 7.47
N GLN A 96 -8.49 14.58 8.81
CA GLN A 96 -7.50 13.94 9.65
C GLN A 96 -8.04 12.60 10.17
N ALA A 97 -7.38 11.50 9.82
CA ALA A 97 -7.59 10.23 10.51
C ALA A 97 -6.89 10.28 11.87
N PRO A 98 -7.55 9.86 12.97
CA PRO A 98 -6.91 9.75 14.28
C PRO A 98 -5.71 8.80 14.30
N VAL A 99 -5.02 8.76 15.44
CA VAL A 99 -4.01 7.74 15.75
C VAL A 99 -4.59 6.34 15.54
N ASP A 100 -3.76 5.43 15.04
CA ASP A 100 -4.10 4.02 14.78
C ASP A 100 -5.32 3.77 13.88
N THR A 101 -5.72 4.78 13.09
CA THR A 101 -6.82 4.66 12.13
C THR A 101 -6.30 4.56 10.69
N PRO A 102 -6.65 3.49 9.93
CA PRO A 102 -6.27 3.37 8.53
C PRO A 102 -6.89 4.49 7.69
N ARG A 103 -6.20 4.90 6.63
CA ARG A 103 -6.63 5.97 5.73
C ARG A 103 -7.14 5.39 4.42
N PHE A 104 -8.41 5.59 4.12
CA PHE A 104 -9.01 5.25 2.81
C PHE A 104 -9.14 6.53 1.98
N ASP A 105 -8.10 6.79 1.18
CA ASP A 105 -7.95 8.01 0.39
C ASP A 105 -8.71 7.89 -0.94
N HIS A 106 -9.45 8.94 -1.30
CA HIS A 106 -10.32 9.01 -2.48
C HIS A 106 -9.80 9.97 -3.57
N ARG A 107 -8.51 10.33 -3.58
CA ARG A 107 -7.97 11.29 -4.57
C ARG A 107 -8.17 10.86 -6.03
N ASN A 108 -8.42 9.57 -6.28
CA ASN A 108 -8.71 9.04 -7.62
C ASN A 108 -10.20 8.76 -7.87
N GLY A 109 -11.10 9.23 -7.00
CA GLY A 109 -12.54 9.01 -7.12
C GLY A 109 -13.05 7.69 -6.53
N TYR A 110 -12.19 6.93 -5.84
CA TYR A 110 -12.53 5.66 -5.19
C TYR A 110 -11.63 5.42 -3.97
N PRO A 111 -12.09 4.67 -2.95
CA PRO A 111 -11.30 4.43 -1.75
C PRO A 111 -10.11 3.52 -2.05
N GLN A 112 -8.93 3.94 -1.59
CA GLN A 112 -7.72 3.12 -1.58
C GLN A 112 -7.06 3.20 -0.22
N LEU A 113 -6.50 2.10 0.27
CA LEU A 113 -5.71 2.12 1.49
C LEU A 113 -4.42 2.91 1.22
N LEU A 114 -4.28 4.06 1.86
CA LEU A 114 -3.09 4.92 1.79
C LEU A 114 -2.10 4.51 2.86
N LEU A 115 -0.90 4.11 2.44
CA LEU A 115 0.21 3.77 3.32
C LEU A 115 1.42 4.65 2.97
N GLU A 116 2.03 5.27 3.97
CA GLU A 116 3.17 6.16 3.79
C GLU A 116 4.21 5.97 4.91
N GLY A 117 5.49 6.14 4.56
CA GLY A 117 6.57 6.28 5.54
C GLY A 117 6.41 7.55 6.41
N PRO A 118 7.30 7.78 7.40
CA PRO A 118 7.24 8.99 8.21
C PRO A 118 7.60 10.21 7.35
N ALA A 119 7.04 11.37 7.69
CA ALA A 119 7.35 12.62 6.99
C ALA A 119 7.41 13.78 7.97
N THR A 120 8.42 14.64 7.83
CA THR A 120 8.56 15.88 8.61
C THR A 120 8.39 17.06 7.70
N ASN A 121 7.40 17.91 7.98
CA ASN A 121 7.24 19.17 7.27
C ASN A 121 8.07 20.25 7.97
N LEU A 122 9.02 20.80 7.22
CA LEU A 122 9.93 21.88 7.66
C LEU A 122 9.35 23.27 7.43
N PHE A 123 8.30 23.40 6.62
CA PHE A 123 7.62 24.68 6.38
C PHE A 123 6.78 25.03 7.61
N LEU A 124 7.04 26.17 8.26
CA LEU A 124 6.31 26.61 9.45
C LEU A 124 5.01 27.32 9.09
N ASN A 125 4.02 27.27 9.99
CA ASN A 125 2.67 27.81 9.80
C ASN A 125 2.03 27.31 8.49
N SER A 126 2.16 26.01 8.22
CA SER A 126 1.89 25.42 6.91
C SER A 126 0.44 25.48 6.45
N HIS A 127 -0.52 25.82 7.32
CA HIS A 127 -1.93 25.99 6.99
C HIS A 127 -2.31 27.44 6.59
N ALA A 128 -1.39 28.39 6.81
CA ALA A 128 -1.50 29.77 6.34
C ALA A 128 -0.12 30.22 5.85
N PRO A 129 0.35 29.67 4.71
CA PRO A 129 1.73 29.84 4.28
C PRO A 129 2.13 31.29 4.05
N ALA A 130 3.27 31.67 4.60
CA ALA A 130 3.94 32.95 4.35
C ALA A 130 5.37 32.71 3.87
N THR A 131 5.93 33.69 3.15
CA THR A 131 7.31 33.63 2.66
C THR A 131 8.30 33.44 3.81
N GLN A 132 9.19 32.46 3.67
CA GLN A 132 10.19 32.16 4.69
C GLN A 132 11.45 31.50 4.10
N ILE A 133 12.52 31.49 4.90
CA ILE A 133 13.74 30.74 4.61
C ILE A 133 13.74 29.50 5.48
N ILE A 134 13.94 28.34 4.85
CA ILE A 134 13.94 27.03 5.49
C ILE A 134 15.36 26.48 5.48
N ALA A 135 15.84 26.05 6.63
CA ALA A 135 17.11 25.34 6.74
C ALA A 135 16.97 23.94 6.11
N VAL A 136 17.86 23.64 5.18
CA VAL A 136 17.97 22.35 4.50
C VAL A 136 19.43 21.87 4.55
N VAL A 137 19.67 20.60 4.26
CA VAL A 137 21.03 20.04 4.23
C VAL A 137 21.50 19.98 2.79
N SER A 138 22.64 20.61 2.47
CA SER A 138 23.25 20.54 1.14
C SER A 138 23.54 19.09 0.74
N GLY A 139 23.22 18.72 -0.49
CA GLY A 139 23.34 17.36 -1.01
C GLY A 139 22.19 16.41 -0.65
N MET A 140 21.28 16.80 0.25
CA MET A 140 20.10 16.00 0.58
C MET A 140 18.96 16.29 -0.40
N GLN A 141 18.15 15.27 -0.69
CA GLN A 141 16.97 15.42 -1.53
C GLN A 141 15.76 15.90 -0.71
N TYR A 142 15.05 16.87 -1.26
CA TYR A 142 13.80 17.41 -0.71
C TYR A 142 12.71 17.42 -1.77
N THR A 143 11.47 17.32 -1.30
CA THR A 143 10.27 17.56 -2.12
C THR A 143 9.46 18.70 -1.52
N VAL A 144 9.04 19.63 -2.38
CA VAL A 144 8.18 20.76 -2.01
C VAL A 144 6.83 20.58 -2.68
N SER A 145 5.76 20.77 -1.92
CA SER A 145 4.39 20.70 -2.42
C SER A 145 3.51 21.78 -1.78
N CYS A 146 2.41 22.12 -2.45
CA CYS A 146 1.43 23.08 -1.94
C CYS A 146 0.00 22.72 -2.37
N ARG A 147 -0.99 23.38 -1.76
CA ARG A 147 -2.40 23.36 -2.21
C ARG A 147 -2.99 24.76 -2.22
N GLY A 148 -3.91 24.99 -3.15
CA GLY A 148 -4.52 26.29 -3.43
C GLY A 148 -4.15 26.79 -4.82
N ALA A 149 -4.74 27.92 -5.20
CA ALA A 149 -4.56 28.51 -6.54
C ALA A 149 -3.20 29.20 -6.73
N GLY A 150 -2.42 29.39 -5.65
CA GLY A 150 -1.12 30.05 -5.69
C GLY A 150 0.05 29.17 -6.05
N SER A 151 1.24 29.73 -5.88
CA SER A 151 2.51 29.05 -6.10
C SER A 151 3.53 29.34 -5.02
N LEU A 152 4.48 28.42 -4.86
CA LEU A 152 5.72 28.63 -4.13
C LEU A 152 6.85 28.83 -5.14
N THR A 153 7.54 29.96 -5.09
CA THR A 153 8.76 30.19 -5.87
C THR A 153 9.98 29.88 -5.03
N LEU A 154 10.86 29.00 -5.53
CA LEU A 154 12.05 28.52 -4.83
C LEU A 154 13.29 29.31 -5.27
N SER A 155 14.15 29.66 -4.32
CA SER A 155 15.51 30.18 -4.58
C SER A 155 16.50 29.72 -3.49
N GLY A 156 17.80 29.91 -3.72
CA GLY A 156 18.86 29.49 -2.80
C GLY A 156 19.25 28.02 -3.02
N ALA A 157 18.76 27.11 -2.18
CA ALA A 157 19.04 25.67 -2.27
C ALA A 157 18.40 24.97 -3.48
N ALA A 158 17.39 25.59 -4.09
CA ALA A 158 16.74 25.15 -5.32
C ALA A 158 16.27 26.35 -6.14
N SER A 159 15.82 26.11 -7.37
CA SER A 159 15.11 27.10 -8.18
C SER A 159 13.88 26.45 -8.81
N GLY A 160 12.83 27.23 -9.05
CA GLY A 160 11.61 26.74 -9.71
C GLY A 160 10.33 27.29 -9.10
N SER A 161 9.19 26.80 -9.59
CA SER A 161 7.87 27.13 -9.08
C SER A 161 7.07 25.86 -8.81
N VAL A 162 6.45 25.80 -7.65
CA VAL A 162 5.62 24.69 -7.19
C VAL A 162 4.16 25.14 -7.14
N THR A 163 3.29 24.36 -7.76
CA THR A 163 1.84 24.56 -7.75
C THR A 163 1.14 23.30 -7.27
N GLN A 164 -0.16 23.40 -6.99
CA GLN A 164 -0.95 22.24 -6.61
C GLN A 164 -0.84 21.13 -7.65
N ALA A 165 -0.72 19.88 -7.18
CA ALA A 165 -0.53 18.67 -7.98
C ALA A 165 0.74 18.61 -8.85
N SER A 166 1.62 19.62 -8.76
CA SER A 166 2.92 19.63 -9.42
C SER A 166 4.04 19.86 -8.38
N PRO A 167 4.27 18.89 -7.47
CA PRO A 167 5.35 19.00 -6.51
C PRO A 167 6.71 19.01 -7.21
N GLN A 168 7.70 19.67 -6.60
CA GLN A 168 9.07 19.72 -7.11
C GLN A 168 10.01 18.98 -6.17
N THR A 169 10.71 17.98 -6.71
CA THR A 169 11.81 17.29 -6.03
C THR A 169 13.15 17.82 -6.52
N PHE A 170 14.08 18.07 -5.60
CA PHE A 170 15.43 18.54 -5.93
C PHE A 170 16.47 18.05 -4.92
N THR A 171 17.73 18.04 -5.33
CA THR A 171 18.87 17.91 -4.41
C THR A 171 19.32 19.30 -3.99
N ALA A 172 19.31 19.60 -2.69
CA ALA A 172 19.61 20.92 -2.17
C ALA A 172 21.05 21.34 -2.51
N ALA A 173 21.21 22.45 -3.24
CA ALA A 173 22.52 22.97 -3.63
C ALA A 173 23.25 23.71 -2.48
N THR A 174 22.48 24.24 -1.53
CA THR A 174 22.99 24.98 -0.36
C THR A 174 22.17 24.63 0.87
N ALA A 175 22.51 25.19 2.03
CA ALA A 175 21.80 24.92 3.29
C ALA A 175 20.55 25.79 3.54
N SER A 176 20.20 26.68 2.60
CA SER A 176 19.12 27.66 2.78
C SER A 176 18.18 27.67 1.58
N LEU A 177 16.95 27.20 1.78
CA LEU A 177 15.88 27.26 0.79
C LEU A 177 15.00 28.48 1.07
N SER A 178 14.98 29.45 0.17
CA SER A 178 13.99 30.53 0.22
C SER A 178 12.72 30.09 -0.50
N VAL A 179 11.58 30.20 0.17
CA VAL A 179 10.27 29.82 -0.36
C VAL A 179 9.37 31.04 -0.35
N THR A 180 9.11 31.61 -1.53
CA THR A 180 8.27 32.80 -1.70
C THR A 180 6.85 32.39 -2.06
N VAL A 181 5.86 32.86 -1.30
CA VAL A 181 4.44 32.58 -1.52
C VAL A 181 3.81 33.69 -2.37
N SER A 182 3.20 33.35 -3.51
CA SER A 182 2.69 34.34 -4.48
C SER A 182 1.27 34.86 -4.19
N ILE A 183 0.35 33.99 -3.78
CA ILE A 183 -1.03 34.31 -3.34
C ILE A 183 -1.48 33.30 -2.26
N SER A 184 -2.74 33.37 -1.80
CA SER A 184 -3.25 32.50 -0.74
C SER A 184 -3.20 31.01 -1.12
N LEU A 185 -2.16 30.33 -0.65
CA LEU A 185 -2.12 28.89 -0.52
C LEU A 185 -2.85 28.49 0.76
N SER A 186 -3.50 27.33 0.76
CA SER A 186 -4.06 26.74 1.98
C SER A 186 -3.07 25.81 2.67
N ARG A 187 -2.07 25.31 1.93
CA ARG A 187 -1.08 24.35 2.43
C ARG A 187 0.28 24.55 1.75
N ALA A 188 1.35 24.44 2.52
CA ALA A 188 2.72 24.32 2.00
C ALA A 188 3.49 23.25 2.79
N GLN A 189 4.28 22.46 2.08
CA GLN A 189 5.09 21.41 2.69
C GLN A 189 6.47 21.37 2.06
N VAL A 190 7.49 21.30 2.90
CA VAL A 190 8.87 20.98 2.53
C VAL A 190 9.29 19.78 3.35
N GLU A 191 9.58 18.67 2.70
CA GLU A 191 9.93 17.41 3.36
C GLU A 191 11.15 16.77 2.70
N ALA A 192 11.94 16.04 3.48
CA ALA A 192 13.06 15.27 2.94
C ALA A 192 12.54 14.05 2.15
N GLY A 193 13.21 13.73 1.06
CA GLY A 193 12.91 12.54 0.24
C GLY A 193 12.42 12.85 -1.18
N ALA A 194 12.17 11.77 -1.91
CA ALA A 194 11.98 11.76 -3.36
C ALA A 194 10.53 11.98 -3.83
N SER A 195 9.58 12.14 -2.91
CA SER A 195 8.16 12.16 -3.26
C SER A 195 7.38 12.96 -2.23
N ALA A 196 6.35 13.65 -2.70
CA ALA A 196 5.43 14.40 -1.84
C ALA A 196 4.54 13.41 -1.08
N SER A 197 4.40 13.61 0.22
CA SER A 197 3.51 12.82 1.08
C SER A 197 2.25 13.60 1.46
N SER A 198 1.35 12.94 2.19
CA SER A 198 0.20 13.61 2.77
C SER A 198 0.63 14.74 3.71
N PHE A 199 -0.17 15.82 3.70
CA PHE A 199 0.15 17.03 4.41
C PHE A 199 0.34 16.80 5.92
N VAL A 200 1.45 17.32 6.44
CA VAL A 200 1.77 17.38 7.86
C VAL A 200 1.64 18.83 8.32
N GLN A 201 0.68 19.07 9.22
CA GLN A 201 0.41 20.41 9.73
C GLN A 201 1.49 20.86 10.70
N THR A 202 1.96 22.09 10.54
CA THR A 202 2.95 22.73 11.40
C THR A 202 2.42 24.04 11.96
N GLY A 203 2.94 24.43 13.11
CA GLY A 203 2.80 25.77 13.69
C GLY A 203 4.13 26.50 13.65
N ALA A 204 4.56 27.03 14.81
CA ALA A 204 5.86 27.68 14.97
C ALA A 204 7.07 26.71 14.99
N SER A 205 6.83 25.39 14.92
CA SER A 205 7.87 24.37 14.85
C SER A 205 7.55 23.31 13.79
N PRO A 206 8.56 22.63 13.23
CA PRO A 206 8.35 21.47 12.37
C PRO A 206 7.55 20.40 13.11
N ALA A 207 6.79 19.62 12.34
CA ALA A 207 5.98 18.52 12.85
C ALA A 207 6.23 17.27 12.01
N THR A 208 6.05 16.10 12.63
CA THR A 208 6.29 14.80 12.00
C THR A 208 5.02 13.96 12.03
N ARG A 209 4.64 13.44 10.86
CA ARG A 209 3.68 12.35 10.75
C ARG A 209 4.42 11.03 10.91
N ALA A 210 3.93 10.17 11.81
CA ALA A 210 4.46 8.83 11.99
C ALA A 210 4.18 7.96 10.75
N ALA A 211 5.02 6.95 10.54
CA ALA A 211 4.83 5.97 9.48
C ALA A 211 3.57 5.15 9.72
N ASP A 212 2.86 4.80 8.64
CA ASP A 212 1.83 3.78 8.71
C ASP A 212 2.48 2.40 8.93
N SER A 213 1.81 1.54 9.69
CA SER A 213 2.19 0.16 9.88
C SER A 213 0.99 -0.75 9.69
N CYS A 214 0.81 -1.27 8.47
CA CYS A 214 -0.23 -2.24 8.13
C CYS A 214 0.34 -3.66 8.23
N ARG A 215 0.43 -4.19 9.45
CA ARG A 215 0.90 -5.56 9.68
C ARG A 215 -0.21 -6.55 9.40
N PHE A 216 0.09 -7.68 8.79
CA PHE A 216 -0.86 -8.78 8.61
C PHE A 216 -1.27 -9.33 9.99
N SER A 217 -2.53 -9.76 10.11
CA SER A 217 -2.98 -10.50 11.30
C SER A 217 -2.29 -11.86 11.39
N PRO A 218 -2.30 -12.54 12.55
CA PRO A 218 -1.68 -13.86 12.67
C PRO A 218 -2.19 -14.90 11.64
N ALA A 219 -3.47 -14.82 11.25
CA ALA A 219 -4.02 -15.70 10.21
C ALA A 219 -3.43 -15.38 8.83
N ALA A 220 -3.37 -14.10 8.46
CA ALA A 220 -2.80 -13.65 7.20
C ALA A 220 -1.29 -13.91 7.12
N GLU A 221 -0.58 -13.73 8.23
CA GLU A 221 0.82 -14.12 8.39
C GLU A 221 1.00 -15.62 8.14
N ALA A 222 0.21 -16.47 8.80
CA ALA A 222 0.29 -17.92 8.62
C ALA A 222 -0.01 -18.35 7.17
N LEU A 223 -0.97 -17.71 6.48
CA LEU A 223 -1.26 -17.97 5.06
C LEU A 223 -0.07 -17.63 4.17
N ALA A 224 0.52 -16.44 4.34
CA ALA A 224 1.68 -16.01 3.58
C ALA A 224 2.98 -16.74 3.96
N GLN A 225 2.99 -17.56 5.02
CA GLN A 225 4.13 -18.37 5.45
C GLN A 225 3.96 -19.86 5.14
N LYS A 226 2.88 -20.26 4.46
CA LYS A 226 2.72 -21.64 4.00
C LYS A 226 3.84 -22.03 3.04
N THR A 227 4.12 -23.33 3.02
CA THR A 227 5.08 -23.96 2.10
C THR A 227 4.71 -23.77 0.63
N ALA A 228 3.45 -23.45 0.33
CA ALA A 228 3.00 -22.95 -0.95
C ALA A 228 1.94 -21.85 -0.76
N ALA A 229 2.08 -20.75 -1.49
CA ALA A 229 1.09 -19.67 -1.49
C ALA A 229 1.25 -18.79 -2.74
N THR A 230 0.22 -17.98 -2.99
CA THR A 230 0.20 -16.94 -4.03
C THR A 230 -0.34 -15.66 -3.43
N VAL A 231 0.37 -14.55 -3.64
CA VAL A 231 -0.04 -13.21 -3.20
C VAL A 231 -0.25 -12.35 -4.44
N LEU A 232 -1.39 -11.64 -4.49
CA LEU A 232 -1.68 -10.60 -5.48
C LEU A 232 -1.83 -9.26 -4.76
N VAL A 233 -1.08 -8.27 -5.22
CA VAL A 233 -1.18 -6.86 -4.79
C VAL A 233 -1.61 -6.03 -5.97
N ARG A 234 -2.56 -5.13 -5.75
CA ARG A 234 -2.93 -4.07 -6.70
C ARG A 234 -2.87 -2.72 -6.02
N GLY A 235 -2.49 -1.72 -6.77
CA GLY A 235 -2.35 -0.35 -6.27
C GLY A 235 -1.86 0.59 -7.35
N GLU A 236 -1.48 1.78 -6.93
CA GLU A 236 -0.94 2.82 -7.78
C GLU A 236 -0.20 3.90 -6.98
N GLY A 237 0.59 4.70 -7.69
CA GLY A 237 1.36 5.80 -7.11
C GLY A 237 2.45 5.33 -6.15
N ILE A 238 2.85 4.06 -6.22
CA ILE A 238 3.80 3.48 -5.28
C ILE A 238 5.22 4.00 -5.57
N THR A 239 5.89 4.46 -4.53
CA THR A 239 7.26 4.98 -4.54
C THR A 239 7.99 4.58 -3.26
N GLY A 240 9.31 4.59 -3.29
CA GLY A 240 10.17 4.31 -2.14
C GLY A 240 11.38 3.51 -2.52
N SER A 241 12.58 4.07 -2.28
CA SER A 241 13.84 3.34 -2.45
C SER A 241 13.83 2.10 -1.56
N LEU A 242 14.01 0.93 -2.18
CA LEU A 242 13.85 -0.36 -1.50
C LEU A 242 12.48 -0.54 -0.82
N GLY A 243 11.44 0.20 -1.22
CA GLY A 243 10.13 0.09 -0.61
C GLY A 243 9.55 -1.32 -0.74
N ARG A 244 9.01 -1.88 0.35
CA ARG A 244 8.36 -3.20 0.32
C ARG A 244 6.88 -3.05 0.04
N LEU A 245 6.42 -3.56 -1.09
CA LEU A 245 4.99 -3.67 -1.35
C LEU A 245 4.39 -4.70 -0.40
N VAL A 246 5.07 -5.83 -0.23
CA VAL A 246 4.84 -6.80 0.85
C VAL A 246 6.20 -7.15 1.46
N GLY A 247 6.38 -6.90 2.74
CA GLY A 247 7.65 -7.10 3.45
C GLY A 247 7.52 -8.07 4.61
N ALA A 248 8.61 -8.74 4.97
CA ALA A 248 8.69 -9.68 6.09
C ALA A 248 9.85 -9.32 7.04
N SER A 249 9.78 -9.72 8.31
CA SER A 249 10.75 -9.37 9.35
C SER A 249 12.11 -10.04 9.21
N ALA A 250 12.17 -11.28 8.75
CA ALA A 250 13.38 -12.10 8.87
C ALA A 250 14.28 -12.11 7.62
N SER A 251 13.84 -11.53 6.50
CA SER A 251 14.64 -11.48 5.27
C SER A 251 14.12 -10.50 4.21
N ASP A 252 13.17 -9.61 4.53
CA ASP A 252 12.90 -8.40 3.74
C ASP A 252 12.39 -8.54 2.28
N GLU A 253 11.93 -9.71 1.82
CA GLU A 253 12.07 -10.03 0.39
C GLU A 253 10.87 -10.66 -0.33
N ILE A 254 9.63 -10.38 0.09
CA ILE A 254 8.46 -10.89 -0.67
C ILE A 254 8.31 -10.10 -1.99
N ILE A 255 7.87 -8.84 -1.95
CA ILE A 255 7.75 -7.98 -3.14
C ILE A 255 8.27 -6.58 -2.81
N ARG A 256 9.20 -6.05 -3.61
CA ARG A 256 9.85 -4.77 -3.34
C ARG A 256 10.26 -4.01 -4.59
N LEU A 257 10.50 -2.71 -4.44
CA LEU A 257 11.29 -1.92 -5.38
C LEU A 257 12.79 -2.14 -5.15
N ASN A 258 13.61 -1.89 -6.19
CA ASN A 258 15.05 -1.70 -6.02
C ASN A 258 15.39 -0.28 -5.50
N THR A 259 16.65 -0.04 -5.17
CA THR A 259 17.14 1.26 -4.69
C THR A 259 16.88 2.39 -5.68
N PRO A 260 17.15 2.23 -6.99
CA PRO A 260 16.85 3.27 -7.99
C PRO A 260 15.36 3.39 -8.33
N GLN A 261 14.51 2.48 -7.83
CA GLN A 261 13.08 2.41 -8.14
C GLN A 261 12.75 2.20 -9.63
N THR A 262 13.63 1.46 -10.32
CA THR A 262 13.51 1.11 -11.75
C THR A 262 13.09 -0.33 -11.98
N ALA A 263 12.95 -1.14 -10.92
CA ALA A 263 12.51 -2.51 -11.02
C ALA A 263 11.68 -2.92 -9.81
N VAL A 264 10.68 -3.77 -10.06
CA VAL A 264 10.02 -4.55 -9.00
C VAL A 264 10.63 -5.94 -8.95
N LEU A 265 10.95 -6.40 -7.76
CA LEU A 265 11.64 -7.67 -7.51
C LEU A 265 10.89 -8.50 -6.47
N SER A 266 11.04 -9.82 -6.56
CA SER A 266 10.93 -10.70 -5.41
C SER A 266 12.31 -11.11 -4.97
N GLY A 267 12.58 -10.93 -3.68
CA GLY A 267 13.91 -11.04 -3.13
C GLY A 267 15.00 -10.20 -3.79
N THR A 268 16.23 -10.68 -3.70
CA THR A 268 17.41 -10.09 -4.33
C THR A 268 17.57 -10.46 -5.80
N THR A 269 17.01 -11.59 -6.23
CA THR A 269 17.36 -12.23 -7.50
C THR A 269 16.27 -12.20 -8.57
N LEU A 270 14.98 -12.30 -8.22
CA LEU A 270 13.92 -12.36 -9.22
C LEU A 270 13.41 -10.98 -9.60
N ALA A 271 13.84 -10.47 -10.75
CA ALA A 271 13.28 -9.25 -11.34
C ALA A 271 11.93 -9.56 -12.02
N LEU A 272 10.84 -8.97 -11.51
CA LEU A 272 9.48 -9.18 -12.01
C LEU A 272 9.17 -8.26 -13.19
N ALA A 273 9.63 -7.01 -13.14
CA ALA A 273 9.48 -6.04 -14.21
C ALA A 273 10.46 -4.87 -14.05
N ALA A 274 10.84 -4.27 -15.18
CA ALA A 274 11.35 -2.90 -15.20
C ALA A 274 10.16 -1.93 -15.08
N VAL A 275 10.31 -0.88 -14.28
CA VAL A 275 9.24 0.07 -13.95
C VAL A 275 9.77 1.49 -13.87
N THR A 276 8.83 2.44 -13.88
CA THR A 276 9.06 3.84 -13.48
C THR A 276 8.24 4.13 -12.23
N THR A 277 8.79 4.90 -11.29
CA THR A 277 8.02 5.40 -10.15
C THR A 277 7.60 6.86 -10.32
N PRO A 278 6.45 7.28 -9.76
CA PRO A 278 5.47 6.46 -9.04
C PRO A 278 4.86 5.37 -9.94
N LEU A 279 4.65 4.16 -9.40
CA LEU A 279 4.09 3.06 -10.20
C LEU A 279 2.72 3.49 -10.77
N PRO A 280 2.43 3.24 -12.05
CA PRO A 280 1.07 3.42 -12.58
C PRO A 280 0.12 2.45 -11.87
N ALA A 281 -1.18 2.54 -12.15
CA ALA A 281 -2.11 1.49 -11.73
C ALA A 281 -1.59 0.11 -12.16
N PHE A 282 -1.48 -0.81 -11.20
CA PHE A 282 -0.82 -2.09 -11.43
C PHE A 282 -1.52 -3.26 -10.75
N GLY A 283 -1.23 -4.45 -11.27
CA GLY A 283 -1.39 -5.71 -10.57
C GLY A 283 -0.11 -6.52 -10.60
N LEU A 284 0.25 -7.08 -9.46
CA LEU A 284 1.44 -7.88 -9.29
C LEU A 284 1.11 -9.13 -8.50
N SER A 285 1.40 -10.29 -9.07
CA SER A 285 1.33 -11.56 -8.35
C SER A 285 2.70 -12.19 -8.14
N LEU A 286 2.85 -12.87 -7.02
CA LEU A 286 3.98 -13.72 -6.70
C LEU A 286 3.44 -15.02 -6.09
N SER A 287 3.88 -16.15 -6.60
CA SER A 287 3.59 -17.47 -6.04
C SER A 287 4.87 -18.22 -5.75
N TRP A 288 4.81 -19.13 -4.79
CA TRP A 288 5.92 -20.00 -4.44
C TRP A 288 5.44 -21.35 -3.93
N ASN A 289 6.31 -22.33 -4.03
CA ASN A 289 6.26 -23.58 -3.28
C ASN A 289 7.69 -24.11 -3.06
N GLY A 290 7.86 -25.35 -2.61
CA GLY A 290 9.19 -25.97 -2.45
C GLY A 290 10.06 -26.06 -3.72
N SER A 291 9.50 -25.84 -4.92
CA SER A 291 10.26 -25.83 -6.18
C SER A 291 10.81 -24.46 -6.56
N GLY A 292 10.42 -23.40 -5.86
CA GLY A 292 10.83 -22.03 -6.13
C GLY A 292 9.66 -21.06 -6.23
N ARG A 293 9.86 -19.96 -6.94
CA ARG A 293 8.90 -18.85 -7.04
C ARG A 293 8.70 -18.38 -8.47
N SER A 294 7.52 -17.83 -8.72
CA SER A 294 7.16 -17.22 -9.99
C SER A 294 6.31 -15.99 -9.77
N GLY A 295 6.48 -14.96 -10.57
CA GLY A 295 5.66 -13.76 -10.47
C GLY A 295 5.38 -13.13 -11.82
N SER A 296 4.38 -12.27 -11.85
CA SER A 296 3.96 -11.51 -13.03
C SER A 296 3.56 -10.10 -12.62
N TYR A 297 3.75 -9.16 -13.55
CA TYR A 297 3.39 -7.76 -13.41
C TYR A 297 2.62 -7.31 -14.66
N ASN A 298 1.45 -6.69 -14.46
CA ASN A 298 0.63 -6.08 -15.51
C ASN A 298 0.38 -6.98 -16.74
N GLY A 299 0.05 -8.26 -16.51
CA GLY A 299 -0.28 -9.22 -17.57
C GLY A 299 0.93 -9.75 -18.33
N SER A 300 2.15 -9.44 -17.88
CA SER A 300 3.38 -9.97 -18.49
C SER A 300 3.52 -11.47 -18.23
N ALA A 301 4.19 -12.18 -19.13
CA ALA A 301 4.53 -13.59 -18.92
C ALA A 301 5.22 -13.79 -17.56
N ALA A 302 4.85 -14.85 -16.84
CA ALA A 302 5.42 -15.10 -15.52
C ALA A 302 6.91 -15.44 -15.61
N VAL A 303 7.71 -14.75 -14.81
CA VAL A 303 9.14 -15.04 -14.61
C VAL A 303 9.31 -15.97 -13.41
N SER A 304 10.27 -16.88 -13.45
CA SER A 304 10.42 -17.94 -12.44
C SER A 304 11.88 -18.19 -12.07
N GLU A 305 12.12 -18.64 -10.85
CA GLU A 305 13.41 -19.15 -10.38
C GLU A 305 13.23 -20.17 -9.25
N ALA A 306 14.30 -20.89 -8.89
CA ALA A 306 14.26 -21.97 -7.91
C ALA A 306 14.27 -21.52 -6.43
N THR A 307 14.51 -20.24 -6.15
CA THR A 307 14.56 -19.71 -4.78
C THR A 307 13.14 -19.51 -4.22
N VAL A 308 12.91 -19.93 -2.98
CA VAL A 308 11.64 -19.67 -2.26
C VAL A 308 11.76 -18.34 -1.50
N PRO A 309 10.75 -17.45 -1.53
CA PRO A 309 10.79 -16.22 -0.74
C PRO A 309 10.83 -16.57 0.74
N ALA A 310 11.70 -15.91 1.49
CA ALA A 310 11.72 -16.02 2.94
C ALA A 310 10.60 -15.14 3.54
N ALA A 311 9.39 -15.69 3.53
CA ALA A 311 8.27 -15.16 4.29
C ALA A 311 8.32 -15.82 5.68
N SER A 312 8.90 -15.15 6.67
CA SER A 312 8.83 -15.62 8.06
C SER A 312 8.77 -14.45 9.05
N GLY A 313 8.08 -14.70 10.17
CA GLY A 313 7.82 -13.73 11.22
C GLY A 313 6.72 -12.73 10.85
N GLN A 314 6.92 -11.46 11.14
CA GLN A 314 5.92 -10.43 10.91
C GLN A 314 5.87 -10.04 9.42
N ILE A 315 4.67 -9.97 8.85
CA ILE A 315 4.47 -9.58 7.44
C ILE A 315 3.67 -8.28 7.39
N PHE A 316 4.03 -7.39 6.46
CA PHE A 316 3.46 -6.06 6.33
C PHE A 316 3.07 -5.76 4.89
N LEU A 317 1.99 -5.00 4.71
CA LEU A 317 1.69 -4.29 3.48
C LEU A 317 2.39 -2.93 3.51
N GLY A 318 3.04 -2.54 2.41
CA GLY A 318 3.62 -1.21 2.22
C GLY A 318 4.88 -0.89 3.03
N ARG A 319 5.45 -1.85 3.77
CA ARG A 319 6.72 -1.66 4.49
C ARG A 319 7.44 -2.95 4.84
N SER A 320 8.65 -2.84 5.38
CA SER A 320 9.27 -3.86 6.24
C SER A 320 9.23 -3.47 7.72
N GLN A 321 9.61 -4.41 8.59
CA GLN A 321 9.86 -4.12 10.00
C GLN A 321 10.99 -3.10 10.18
N ALA A 322 12.02 -3.14 9.31
CA ALA A 322 13.16 -2.22 9.31
C ALA A 322 12.83 -0.80 8.83
N GLY A 323 11.59 -0.52 8.39
CA GLY A 323 11.18 0.81 7.95
C GLY A 323 11.56 1.12 6.50
N LEU A 324 11.55 0.13 5.62
CA LEU A 324 11.62 0.36 4.17
C LEU A 324 10.21 0.47 3.59
N PHE A 325 9.79 1.68 3.23
CA PHE A 325 8.40 2.00 2.90
C PHE A 325 8.14 2.01 1.40
N ALA A 326 7.11 1.30 0.95
CA ALA A 326 6.49 1.51 -0.36
C ALA A 326 5.28 2.40 -0.14
N SER A 327 5.48 3.72 -0.25
CA SER A 327 4.44 4.71 0.00
C SER A 327 3.55 4.85 -1.22
N GLY A 328 2.23 4.91 -1.00
CA GLY A 328 1.23 5.14 -2.04
C GLY A 328 -0.09 4.46 -1.71
N ARG A 329 -0.88 4.13 -2.74
CA ARG A 329 -2.26 3.70 -2.58
C ARG A 329 -2.45 2.26 -3.03
N TYR A 330 -3.11 1.48 -2.20
CA TYR A 330 -3.38 0.06 -2.41
C TYR A 330 -4.85 -0.15 -2.71
N ASP A 331 -5.15 -0.85 -3.80
CA ASP A 331 -6.52 -1.20 -4.21
C ASP A 331 -6.99 -2.49 -3.55
N SER A 332 -6.11 -3.49 -3.51
CA SER A 332 -6.45 -4.80 -2.96
C SER A 332 -5.21 -5.65 -2.63
N LEU A 333 -5.41 -6.60 -1.73
CA LEU A 333 -4.48 -7.71 -1.45
C LEU A 333 -5.26 -9.02 -1.44
N THR A 334 -4.76 -10.07 -2.09
CA THR A 334 -5.38 -11.41 -2.10
C THR A 334 -4.33 -12.48 -1.88
N ILE A 335 -4.66 -13.51 -1.08
CA ILE A 335 -3.77 -14.65 -0.83
C ILE A 335 -4.50 -15.96 -1.11
N TRP A 336 -3.92 -16.77 -1.99
CA TRP A 336 -4.30 -18.17 -2.18
C TRP A 336 -3.32 -19.06 -1.41
N PRO A 337 -3.79 -20.08 -0.66
CA PRO A 337 -2.96 -20.93 0.18
C PRO A 337 -2.24 -22.05 -0.61
N PHE A 338 -1.96 -21.80 -1.89
CA PHE A 338 -1.34 -22.72 -2.83
C PHE A 338 -0.57 -21.93 -3.90
N ARG A 339 0.30 -22.62 -4.66
CA ARG A 339 1.01 -22.03 -5.79
C ARG A 339 0.12 -22.04 -7.03
N ALA A 340 -0.30 -20.86 -7.49
CA ALA A 340 -1.09 -20.76 -8.72
C ALA A 340 -0.23 -21.08 -9.96
N THR A 341 -0.88 -21.51 -11.04
CA THR A 341 -0.20 -21.72 -12.33
C THR A 341 0.35 -20.40 -12.90
N ASN A 342 1.42 -20.46 -13.69
CA ASN A 342 2.01 -19.27 -14.32
C ASN A 342 1.00 -18.52 -15.21
N ALA A 343 0.11 -19.25 -15.90
CA ALA A 343 -0.98 -18.66 -16.67
C ALA A 343 -1.97 -17.89 -15.79
N ALA A 344 -2.29 -18.42 -14.60
CA ALA A 344 -3.11 -17.73 -13.62
C ALA A 344 -2.42 -16.46 -13.09
N LEU A 345 -1.12 -16.51 -12.79
CA LEU A 345 -0.36 -15.33 -12.38
C LEU A 345 -0.45 -14.23 -13.42
N GLN A 346 -0.20 -14.56 -14.69
CA GLN A 346 -0.31 -13.62 -15.79
C GLN A 346 -1.72 -13.02 -15.88
N ALA A 347 -2.76 -13.86 -15.89
CA ALA A 347 -4.15 -13.40 -16.01
C ALA A 347 -4.63 -12.55 -14.82
N LYS A 348 -4.14 -12.82 -13.60
CA LYS A 348 -4.55 -12.09 -12.38
C LYS A 348 -3.76 -10.80 -12.16
N SER A 349 -2.54 -10.71 -12.66
CA SER A 349 -1.64 -9.56 -12.47
C SER A 349 -2.02 -8.39 -13.35
N THR A 350 -3.26 -7.92 -13.26
CA THR A 350 -3.76 -6.73 -13.95
C THR A 350 -4.10 -5.66 -12.94
N ALA A 351 -4.06 -4.39 -13.36
CA ALA A 351 -4.60 -3.30 -12.57
C ALA A 351 -6.06 -3.59 -12.14
N TYR A 352 -6.45 -2.98 -11.02
CA TYR A 352 -7.83 -3.08 -10.55
C TYR A 352 -8.77 -2.38 -11.55
N ILE A 353 -9.86 -3.05 -11.91
CA ILE A 353 -10.92 -2.54 -12.79
C ILE A 353 -12.14 -2.15 -11.96
#